data_AF-A0A968XKP1-F1
#
_entry.id   AF-A0A968XKP1-F1
#
_cell.length_a   1.000
_cell.length_b   1.000
_cell.length_c   1.000
_cell.angle_alpha   90.00
_cell.angle_beta   90.00
_cell.angle_gamma   90.00
#
_symmetry.space_group_name_H-M   'P 1'
#
loop_
_entity.id
_entity.type
_entity.pdbx_description
1 polymer ?
#
loop_
_entity_poly.entity_id
_entity_poly.type
_entity_poly.pdbx_seq_one_letter_code
_entity_poly.pdbx_strand_id
1 'polypeptide(L)'
;MKVYVAFRNLKAMELSMVGGTSSDAKLAFENLKLQNKSVGSVNLDMTVKSFEMENKSVGNVVLSGKADNAVIKNKSVGSLEAGDFLVQKMDIDNSGVGSA
;
A
#
# COMPACT_ATOMS: atom_id res chain seq x y z
N MET A 1 -12.28 3.37 17.85
CA MET A 1 -11.98 4.79 17.52
C MET A 1 -11.69 4.88 16.03
N LYS A 2 -12.21 5.88 15.33
CA LYS A 2 -11.90 6.13 13.90
C LYS A 2 -11.20 7.47 13.79
N VAL A 3 -10.11 7.52 13.02
CA VAL A 3 -9.34 8.74 12.76
C VAL A 3 -9.43 9.01 11.27
N TYR A 4 -9.82 10.24 10.91
CA TYR A 4 -9.88 10.69 9.53
C TYR A 4 -8.75 11.68 9.29
N VAL A 5 -7.99 11.46 8.23
CA VAL A 5 -6.89 12.34 7.83
C VAL A 5 -7.14 12.80 6.40
N ALA A 6 -7.20 14.10 6.19
CA ALA A 6 -7.36 14.71 4.88
C ALA A 6 -6.10 15.46 4.49
N PHE A 7 -5.70 15.34 3.23
CA PHE A 7 -4.53 15.98 2.64
C PHE A 7 -4.82 16.33 1.19
N ARG A 8 -4.19 17.39 0.70
CA ARG A 8 -4.21 17.72 -0.74
C ARG A 8 -3.15 16.95 -1.51
N ASN A 9 -1.96 16.85 -0.92
CA ASN A 9 -0.81 16.17 -1.48
C ASN A 9 -0.19 15.27 -0.41
N LEU A 10 0.23 14.08 -0.80
CA LEU A 10 0.89 13.13 0.08
C LEU A 10 2.10 12.54 -0.64
N LYS A 11 3.24 12.49 0.05
CA LYS A 11 4.48 11.89 -0.46
C LYS A 11 4.79 10.55 0.20
N ALA A 12 4.44 10.41 1.47
CA ALA A 12 4.76 9.23 2.26
C ALA A 12 3.66 8.90 3.27
N MET A 13 3.47 7.61 3.53
CA MET A 13 2.68 7.08 4.63
C MET A 13 3.52 6.11 5.44
N GLU A 14 3.65 6.39 6.73
CA GLU A 14 4.33 5.51 7.69
C GLU A 14 3.30 4.98 8.68
N LEU A 15 2.95 3.71 8.53
CA LEU A 15 1.90 3.05 9.32
C LEU A 15 2.56 2.12 10.34
N SER A 16 2.33 2.40 11.63
CA SER A 16 2.82 1.59 12.76
C SER A 16 1.73 1.50 13.83
N MET A 17 0.59 0.92 13.46
CA MET A 17 -0.59 0.83 14.34
C MET A 17 -1.17 -0.59 14.41
N VAL A 18 -2.13 -0.80 15.30
CA VAL A 18 -2.98 -2.00 15.30
C VAL A 18 -4.37 -1.58 14.82
N GLY A 19 -4.80 -2.11 13.67
CA GLY A 19 -6.05 -1.72 13.03
C GLY A 19 -5.94 -1.64 11.51
N GLY A 20 -6.98 -1.10 10.87
CA GLY A 20 -7.06 -0.96 9.42
C GLY A 20 -6.79 0.46 8.92
N THR A 21 -6.10 0.58 7.79
CA THR A 21 -6.04 1.83 7.01
C THR A 21 -6.82 1.63 5.72
N SER A 22 -7.74 2.54 5.43
CA SER A 22 -8.47 2.56 4.16
C SER A 22 -8.49 3.95 3.54
N SER A 23 -8.54 4.02 2.23
CA SER A 23 -8.87 5.25 1.50
C SER A 23 -10.37 5.29 1.19
N ASP A 24 -11.06 6.34 1.63
CA ASP A 24 -12.49 6.53 1.32
C ASP A 24 -12.72 6.97 -0.14
N ALA A 25 -11.72 7.57 -0.76
CA ALA A 25 -11.73 8.03 -2.15
C ALA A 25 -10.42 7.68 -2.84
N LYS A 26 -10.45 7.67 -4.18
CA LYS A 26 -9.28 7.40 -5.00
C LYS A 26 -8.19 8.44 -4.78
N LEU A 27 -7.02 7.98 -4.36
CA LEU A 27 -5.86 8.80 -4.06
C LEU A 27 -5.07 9.11 -5.34
N ALA A 28 -4.89 10.39 -5.69
CA ALA A 28 -4.17 10.78 -6.89
C ALA A 28 -2.91 11.60 -6.55
N PHE A 29 -1.72 11.00 -6.73
CA PHE A 29 -0.43 11.61 -6.39
C PHE A 29 0.60 11.39 -7.47
N GLU A 30 1.67 12.18 -7.52
CA GLU A 30 2.78 11.88 -8.44
C GLU A 30 3.59 10.68 -7.96
N ASN A 31 4.14 10.77 -6.74
CA ASN A 31 4.97 9.75 -6.13
C ASN A 31 4.46 9.46 -4.73
N LEU A 32 4.25 8.18 -4.40
CA LEU A 32 3.85 7.76 -3.05
C LEU A 32 4.77 6.67 -2.52
N LYS A 33 5.30 6.89 -1.31
CA LYS A 33 6.01 5.88 -0.53
C LYS A 33 5.14 5.36 0.61
N LEU A 34 5.01 4.04 0.75
CA LEU A 34 4.30 3.38 1.83
C LEU A 34 5.27 2.53 2.65
N GLN A 35 5.39 2.83 3.94
CA GLN A 35 6.05 1.96 4.90
C GLN A 35 5.00 1.43 5.87
N ASN A 36 4.73 0.13 5.80
CA ASN A 36 3.72 -0.50 6.65
C ASN A 36 4.36 -1.49 7.62
N LYS A 37 4.25 -1.20 8.92
CA LYS A 37 4.67 -2.06 10.04
C LYS A 37 3.50 -2.38 10.97
N SER A 38 2.27 -2.17 10.49
CA SER A 38 1.06 -2.31 11.29
C SER A 38 0.67 -3.76 11.49
N VAL A 39 -0.23 -4.01 12.44
CA VAL A 39 -0.96 -5.29 12.55
C VAL A 39 -2.40 -5.03 12.17
N GLY A 40 -2.85 -5.59 11.05
CA GLY A 40 -4.17 -5.37 10.47
C GLY A 40 -4.14 -5.23 8.95
N SER A 41 -5.17 -4.60 8.39
CA SER A 41 -5.38 -4.53 6.95
C SER A 41 -5.12 -3.14 6.37
N VAL A 42 -4.47 -3.06 5.21
CA VAL A 42 -4.35 -1.82 4.44
C VAL A 42 -5.11 -1.99 3.14
N ASN A 43 -6.05 -1.10 2.83
CA ASN A 43 -6.80 -1.12 1.58
C ASN A 43 -6.74 0.26 0.91
N LEU A 44 -6.06 0.36 -0.24
CA LEU A 44 -5.82 1.62 -0.93
C LEU A 44 -6.25 1.55 -2.39
N ASP A 45 -7.04 2.52 -2.83
CA ASP A 45 -7.32 2.80 -4.24
C ASP A 45 -6.55 4.06 -4.65
N MET A 46 -5.63 3.92 -5.60
CA MET A 46 -4.71 4.98 -5.97
C MET A 46 -4.42 5.09 -7.47
N THR A 47 -4.11 6.29 -7.93
CA THR A 47 -3.57 6.59 -9.26
C THR A 47 -2.30 7.41 -9.09
N VAL A 48 -1.15 6.80 -9.35
CA VAL A 48 0.16 7.44 -9.17
C VAL A 48 1.09 7.23 -10.35
N LYS A 49 2.12 8.07 -10.50
CA LYS A 49 3.19 7.79 -11.47
C LYS A 49 4.16 6.76 -10.92
N SER A 50 4.58 6.93 -9.66
CA SER A 50 5.50 6.01 -8.99
C SER A 50 4.99 5.60 -7.61
N PHE A 51 5.01 4.30 -7.33
CA PHE A 51 4.67 3.71 -6.05
C PHE A 51 5.87 2.92 -5.50
N GLU A 52 6.25 3.19 -4.26
CA GLU A 52 7.23 2.38 -3.53
C GLU A 52 6.61 1.88 -2.23
N MET A 53 6.67 0.58 -1.98
CA MET A 53 6.14 -0.03 -0.78
C MET A 53 7.18 -0.88 -0.07
N GLU A 54 7.31 -0.67 1.24
CA GLU A 54 7.98 -1.61 2.16
C GLU A 54 6.95 -2.13 3.16
N ASN A 55 6.60 -3.40 3.03
CA ASN A 55 5.64 -4.06 3.90
C ASN A 55 6.35 -4.98 4.89
N LYS A 56 6.16 -4.76 6.19
CA LYS A 56 6.64 -5.59 7.30
C LYS A 56 5.51 -5.86 8.30
N SER A 57 4.26 -5.76 7.84
CA SER A 57 3.07 -5.90 8.67
C SER A 57 2.74 -7.36 9.02
N VAL A 58 1.74 -7.53 9.87
CA VAL A 58 0.99 -8.80 9.98
C VAL A 58 -0.44 -8.52 9.59
N GLY A 59 -0.92 -9.19 8.54
CA GLY A 59 -2.24 -8.97 7.93
C GLY A 59 -2.16 -8.67 6.44
N ASN A 60 -3.28 -8.22 5.87
CA ASN A 60 -3.47 -8.17 4.43
C ASN A 60 -3.31 -6.76 3.87
N VAL A 61 -2.70 -6.64 2.71
CA VAL A 61 -2.61 -5.39 1.96
C VAL A 61 -3.32 -5.57 0.63
N VAL A 62 -4.33 -4.75 0.39
CA VAL A 62 -5.09 -4.69 -0.87
C VAL A 62 -4.74 -3.38 -1.57
N LEU A 63 -4.25 -3.47 -2.80
CA LEU A 63 -3.92 -2.34 -3.65
C LEU A 63 -4.78 -2.39 -4.92
N SER A 64 -5.39 -1.27 -5.28
CA SER A 64 -6.19 -1.13 -6.49
C SER A 64 -5.91 0.20 -7.18
N GLY A 65 -6.27 0.28 -8.47
CA GLY A 65 -6.15 1.49 -9.27
C GLY A 65 -5.07 1.39 -10.34
N LYS A 66 -4.20 2.40 -10.46
CA LYS A 66 -3.21 2.50 -11.56
C LYS A 66 -1.86 3.07 -11.12
N ALA A 67 -0.78 2.54 -11.68
CA ALA A 67 0.53 3.20 -11.62
C ALA A 67 1.37 3.04 -12.90
N ASP A 68 2.30 3.96 -13.14
CA ASP A 68 3.29 3.75 -14.21
C ASP A 68 4.40 2.81 -13.72
N ASN A 69 4.91 3.05 -12.51
CA ASN A 69 5.94 2.22 -11.89
C ASN A 69 5.54 1.84 -10.45
N ALA A 70 5.74 0.58 -10.09
CA ALA A 70 5.57 0.11 -8.72
C ALA A 70 6.75 -0.77 -8.30
N VAL A 71 7.31 -0.48 -7.12
CA VAL A 71 8.33 -1.31 -6.46
C VAL A 71 7.79 -1.73 -5.11
N ILE A 72 7.63 -3.03 -4.89
CA ILE A 72 7.05 -3.59 -3.65
C ILE A 72 8.05 -4.55 -3.01
N LYS A 73 8.44 -4.25 -1.77
CA LYS A 73 9.20 -5.15 -0.91
C LYS A 73 8.28 -5.69 0.17
N ASN A 74 7.82 -6.91 0.00
CA ASN A 74 6.92 -7.59 0.93
C ASN A 74 7.69 -8.52 1.85
N LYS A 75 7.74 -8.20 3.14
CA LYS A 75 8.32 -9.02 4.22
C LYS A 75 7.30 -9.30 5.34
N SER A 76 6.02 -9.15 5.04
CA SER A 76 4.92 -9.32 5.99
C SER A 76 4.59 -10.79 6.24
N VAL A 77 3.74 -11.03 7.23
CA VAL A 77 2.98 -12.28 7.37
C VAL A 77 1.53 -12.00 7.00
N GLY A 78 1.03 -12.54 5.88
CA GLY A 78 -0.31 -12.26 5.34
C GLY A 78 -0.33 -12.18 3.82
N SER A 79 -1.44 -11.71 3.23
CA SER A 79 -1.56 -11.56 1.77
C SER A 79 -1.23 -10.14 1.29
N LEU A 80 -0.55 -10.05 0.15
CA LEU A 80 -0.58 -8.88 -0.72
C LEU A 80 -1.53 -9.19 -1.88
N GLU A 81 -2.56 -8.38 -2.04
CA GLU A 81 -3.57 -8.50 -3.10
C GLU A 81 -3.50 -7.25 -3.96
N ALA A 82 -2.78 -7.35 -5.08
CA ALA A 82 -2.59 -6.25 -6.02
C ALA A 82 -3.16 -6.56 -7.42
N GLY A 83 -4.09 -7.53 -7.53
CA GLY A 83 -4.67 -7.95 -8.81
C GLY A 83 -5.42 -6.85 -9.55
N ASP A 84 -6.02 -5.91 -8.81
CA ASP A 84 -6.72 -4.75 -9.35
C ASP A 84 -5.82 -3.50 -9.46
N PHE A 85 -4.52 -3.63 -9.21
CA PHE A 85 -3.55 -2.56 -9.34
C PHE A 85 -2.85 -2.63 -10.71
N LEU A 86 -3.38 -1.90 -11.68
CA LEU A 86 -2.86 -1.90 -13.04
C LEU A 86 -1.56 -1.08 -13.13
N VAL A 87 -0.42 -1.77 -13.24
CA VAL A 87 0.90 -1.13 -13.30
C VAL A 87 1.62 -1.42 -14.61
N GLN A 88 2.24 -0.41 -15.23
CA GLN A 88 3.01 -0.62 -16.46
C GLN A 88 4.32 -1.36 -16.20
N LYS A 89 5.08 -0.95 -15.17
CA LYS A 89 6.30 -1.61 -14.73
C LYS A 89 6.23 -1.94 -13.25
N MET A 90 6.26 -3.24 -12.93
CA MET A 90 6.15 -3.74 -11.57
C MET A 90 7.40 -4.56 -11.21
N ASP A 91 7.95 -4.26 -10.04
CA ASP A 91 9.02 -5.03 -9.40
C ASP A 91 8.54 -5.43 -8.00
N ILE A 92 8.51 -6.74 -7.72
CA ILE A 92 8.07 -7.28 -6.43
C ILE A 92 9.15 -8.23 -5.90
N ASP A 93 9.63 -7.91 -4.70
CA ASP A 93 10.44 -8.79 -3.87
C ASP A 93 9.59 -9.23 -2.68
N ASN A 94 9.16 -10.49 -2.70
CA ASN A 94 8.42 -11.11 -1.60
C ASN A 94 9.33 -12.06 -0.83
N SER A 95 9.77 -11.62 0.35
CA SER A 95 10.51 -12.42 1.32
C SER A 95 9.68 -12.70 2.59
N GLY A 96 8.38 -12.43 2.56
CA GLY A 96 7.44 -12.65 3.67
C GLY A 96 6.87 -14.06 3.72
N VAL A 97 5.95 -14.28 4.65
CA VAL A 97 5.19 -15.53 4.78
C VAL A 97 3.74 -15.27 4.37
N GLY A 98 3.38 -15.70 3.16
CA GLY A 98 2.03 -15.57 2.61
C GLY A 98 2.02 -15.43 1.10
N SER A 99 0.87 -15.09 0.53
CA SER A 99 0.68 -14.92 -0.92
C SER A 99 0.91 -13.47 -1.34
N ALA A 100 1.44 -13.28 -2.55
CA ALA A 100 1.59 -11.98 -3.21
C ALA A 100 1.24 -12.13 -4.68
#